data_AF-A0A1U8A6T8-F1
#
_entry.id   AF-A0A1U8A6T8-F1
#
_cell.length_a   1.000
_cell.length_b   1.000
_cell.length_c   1.000
_cell.angle_alpha   90.00
_cell.angle_beta   90.00
_cell.angle_gamma   90.00
#
_symmetry.space_group_name_H-M   'P 1'
#
loop_
_entity.id
_entity.type
_entity.pdbx_description
1 polymer ?
#
loop_
_entity_poly.entity_id
_entity_poly.type
_entity_poly.pdbx_seq_one_letter_code
_entity_poly.pdbx_strand_id
1 'polypeptide(L)'
;MEEEAERKIGWFFKLLFAGTATMVAYQFFPYMGDNLLQQSVSLLQVKDPLFKRMGASRLSRFAIDDERRMKIVEMGGGQDLLNMLVAAKDDRTCKEALKALVAISASDEAARSLHQAGAISVIKSTPDSVEDAELMSYKSSLLKRFHELNLGTS
;
A
#
# COMPACT_ATOMS: atom_id res chain seq x y z
N MET A 1 28.28 38.51 -35.25
CA MET A 1 26.92 39.03 -34.99
C MET A 1 25.91 37.89 -34.96
N GLU A 2 25.80 37.07 -36.01
CA GLU A 2 24.85 35.92 -36.06
C GLU A 2 25.20 34.80 -35.07
N GLU A 3 26.46 34.38 -34.99
CA GLU A 3 26.91 33.28 -34.09
C GLU A 3 26.68 33.58 -32.60
N GLU A 4 26.83 34.85 -32.19
CA GLU A 4 26.51 35.27 -30.82
C GLU A 4 25.01 35.29 -30.53
N ALA A 5 24.20 35.63 -31.54
CA ALA A 5 22.74 35.61 -31.43
C ALA A 5 22.23 34.18 -31.29
N GLU A 6 22.74 33.25 -32.11
CA GLU A 6 22.41 31.82 -32.01
C GLU A 6 22.81 31.23 -30.66
N ARG A 7 23.99 31.59 -30.13
CA ARG A 7 24.44 31.15 -28.80
C ARG A 7 23.51 31.67 -27.68
N LYS A 8 23.08 32.93 -27.75
CA LYS A 8 22.13 33.52 -26.80
C LYS A 8 20.77 32.85 -26.87
N ILE A 9 20.27 32.58 -28.08
CA ILE A 9 18.99 31.89 -28.30
C ILE A 9 19.06 30.46 -27.76
N GLY A 10 20.14 29.72 -28.01
CA GLY A 10 20.35 28.38 -27.46
C GLY A 10 20.39 28.38 -25.93
N TRP A 11 21.03 29.37 -25.31
CA TRP A 11 21.05 29.51 -23.86
C TRP A 11 19.67 29.87 -23.28
N PHE A 12 18.90 30.72 -23.97
CA PHE A 12 17.52 31.03 -23.61
C PHE A 12 16.63 29.79 -23.63
N PHE A 13 16.70 28.96 -24.68
CA PHE A 13 15.94 27.70 -24.73
C PHE A 13 16.34 26.74 -23.61
N LYS A 14 17.64 26.62 -23.28
CA LYS A 14 18.08 25.78 -22.16
C LYS A 14 17.46 26.20 -20.84
N LEU A 15 17.33 27.51 -20.58
CA LEU A 15 16.67 28.01 -19.38
C LEU A 15 15.17 27.72 -19.37
N LEU A 16 14.48 27.87 -20.50
CA LEU A 16 13.07 27.50 -20.62
C LEU A 16 12.86 26.00 -20.38
N PHE A 17 13.69 25.15 -20.96
CA PHE A 17 13.64 23.70 -20.75
C PHE A 17 13.97 23.32 -19.30
N ALA A 18 14.99 23.91 -18.70
CA ALA A 18 15.33 23.66 -17.30
C ALA A 18 14.17 24.06 -16.38
N GLY A 19 13.60 25.26 -16.56
CA GLY A 19 12.48 25.72 -15.75
C GLY A 19 11.23 24.84 -15.88
N THR A 20 10.87 24.47 -17.11
CA THR A 20 9.71 23.59 -17.35
C THR A 20 9.95 22.17 -16.84
N ALA A 21 11.13 21.59 -17.04
CA ALA A 21 11.49 20.29 -16.52
C ALA A 21 11.47 20.26 -14.99
N THR A 22 11.99 21.29 -14.32
CA THR A 22 11.93 21.41 -12.85
C THR A 22 10.48 21.53 -12.36
N MET A 23 9.64 22.32 -13.03
CA MET A 23 8.22 22.45 -12.69
C MET A 23 7.47 21.13 -12.84
N VAL A 24 7.66 20.42 -13.96
CA VAL A 24 7.08 19.10 -14.21
C VAL A 24 7.57 18.09 -13.18
N ALA A 25 8.87 18.08 -12.87
CA ALA A 25 9.41 17.23 -11.82
C ALA A 25 8.73 17.52 -10.47
N TYR A 26 8.65 18.77 -10.03
CA TYR A 26 8.00 19.10 -8.75
C TYR A 26 6.52 18.66 -8.70
N GLN A 27 5.80 18.78 -9.81
CA GLN A 27 4.39 18.41 -9.88
C GLN A 27 4.16 16.89 -9.97
N PHE A 28 4.97 16.16 -10.74
CA PHE A 28 4.71 14.75 -11.06
C PHE A 28 5.59 13.77 -10.29
N PHE A 29 6.75 14.19 -9.80
CA PHE A 29 7.67 13.31 -9.06
C PHE A 29 7.01 12.66 -7.83
N PRO A 30 6.15 13.35 -7.04
CA PRO A 30 5.41 12.71 -5.95
C PRO A 30 4.42 11.63 -6.39
N TYR A 31 4.06 11.57 -7.67
CA TYR A 31 3.08 10.63 -8.24
C TYR A 31 3.73 9.61 -9.20
N MET A 32 4.98 9.83 -9.62
CA MET A 32 5.77 8.93 -10.46
C MET A 32 6.30 7.76 -9.63
N GLY A 33 5.47 6.72 -9.52
CA GLY A 33 5.79 5.47 -8.81
C GLY A 33 4.57 4.94 -8.05
N ASP A 34 3.74 5.85 -7.58
CA ASP A 34 2.54 5.55 -6.79
C ASP A 34 1.35 5.08 -7.62
N ASN A 35 1.33 5.37 -8.93
CA ASN A 35 0.22 4.94 -9.79
C ASN A 35 -0.02 3.42 -9.72
N LEU A 36 1.04 2.60 -9.64
CA LEU A 36 0.88 1.15 -9.50
C LEU A 36 0.36 0.75 -8.11
N LEU A 37 0.74 1.50 -7.08
CA LEU A 37 0.28 1.30 -5.71
C LEU A 37 -1.21 1.66 -5.60
N GLN A 38 -1.60 2.84 -6.12
CA GLN A 38 -2.98 3.29 -6.21
C GLN A 38 -3.85 2.31 -7.02
N GLN A 39 -3.37 1.85 -8.19
CA GLN A 39 -4.07 0.82 -8.96
C GLN A 39 -4.26 -0.48 -8.15
N SER A 40 -3.28 -0.85 -7.33
CA SER A 40 -3.37 -2.03 -6.47
C SER A 40 -4.41 -1.86 -5.36
N VAL A 41 -4.56 -0.65 -4.81
CA VAL A 41 -5.65 -0.31 -3.88
C VAL A 41 -7.00 -0.38 -4.59
N SER A 42 -7.13 0.25 -5.77
CA SER A 42 -8.39 0.22 -6.54
C SER A 42 -8.87 -1.20 -6.87
N LEU A 43 -7.95 -2.15 -7.07
CA LEU A 43 -8.30 -3.55 -7.30
C LEU A 43 -9.00 -4.22 -6.10
N LEU A 44 -8.78 -3.75 -4.87
CA LEU A 44 -9.47 -4.27 -3.68
C LEU A 44 -10.96 -3.95 -3.67
N GLN A 45 -11.36 -2.88 -4.36
CA GLN A 45 -12.73 -2.39 -4.42
C GLN A 45 -13.56 -3.04 -5.54
N VAL A 46 -12.91 -3.75 -6.46
CA VAL A 46 -13.59 -4.48 -7.56
C VAL A 46 -14.38 -5.67 -7.01
N LYS A 47 -15.53 -5.99 -7.62
CA LYS A 47 -16.41 -7.07 -7.13
C LYS A 47 -15.76 -8.47 -7.17
N ASP A 48 -15.00 -8.75 -8.22
CA ASP A 48 -14.46 -10.09 -8.47
C ASP A 48 -13.25 -10.40 -7.56
N PRO A 49 -13.31 -11.49 -6.76
CA PRO A 49 -12.23 -11.90 -5.85
C PRO A 49 -10.86 -12.13 -6.51
N LEU A 50 -10.80 -12.44 -7.81
CA LEU A 50 -9.53 -12.55 -8.54
C LEU A 50 -8.77 -11.22 -8.55
N PHE A 51 -9.45 -10.11 -8.85
CA PHE A 51 -8.84 -8.79 -8.88
C PHE A 51 -8.46 -8.31 -7.47
N LYS A 52 -9.32 -8.56 -6.47
CA LYS A 52 -9.00 -8.24 -5.08
C LYS A 52 -7.71 -8.93 -4.62
N ARG A 53 -7.57 -10.23 -4.90
CA ARG A 53 -6.35 -11.00 -4.59
C ARG A 53 -5.13 -10.44 -5.32
N MET A 54 -5.27 -10.06 -6.59
CA MET A 54 -4.19 -9.43 -7.34
C MET A 54 -3.74 -8.10 -6.69
N GLY A 55 -4.70 -7.26 -6.28
CA GLY A 55 -4.43 -6.01 -5.56
C GLY A 55 -3.68 -6.26 -4.25
N ALA A 56 -4.21 -7.14 -3.40
CA ALA A 56 -3.59 -7.50 -2.12
C ALA A 56 -2.17 -8.06 -2.29
N SER A 57 -1.99 -8.97 -3.25
CA SER A 57 -0.68 -9.55 -3.55
C SER A 57 0.34 -8.49 -3.98
N ARG A 58 -0.06 -7.52 -4.81
CA ARG A 58 0.80 -6.40 -5.22
C ARG A 58 1.14 -5.48 -4.04
N LEU A 59 0.15 -5.14 -3.20
CA LEU A 59 0.39 -4.31 -2.02
C LEU A 59 1.39 -4.95 -1.06
N SER A 60 1.31 -6.26 -0.84
CA SER A 60 2.31 -6.99 -0.05
C SER A 60 3.74 -6.86 -0.58
N ARG A 61 3.89 -6.77 -1.91
CA ARG A 61 5.18 -6.61 -2.60
C ARG A 61 5.66 -5.15 -2.62
N PHE A 62 4.76 -4.18 -2.51
CA PHE A 62 5.12 -2.76 -2.42
C PHE A 62 5.47 -2.34 -0.99
N ALA A 63 4.99 -3.06 0.03
CA ALA A 63 5.26 -2.81 1.45
C ALA A 63 6.71 -3.18 1.88
N ILE A 64 7.73 -2.65 1.19
CA ILE A 64 9.13 -3.02 1.41
C ILE A 64 9.84 -2.17 2.46
N ASP A 65 9.36 -0.95 2.70
CA ASP A 65 9.91 0.02 3.65
C ASP A 65 8.77 0.78 4.34
N ASP A 66 9.09 1.51 5.41
CA ASP A 66 8.11 2.20 6.26
C ASP A 66 7.33 3.29 5.51
N GLU A 67 8.00 4.03 4.62
CA GLU A 67 7.39 5.06 3.79
C GLU A 67 6.30 4.45 2.89
N ARG A 68 6.61 3.37 2.17
CA ARG A 68 5.64 2.69 1.31
C ARG A 68 4.52 2.02 2.09
N ARG A 69 4.78 1.50 3.29
CA ARG A 69 3.75 0.92 4.15
C ARG A 69 2.75 1.98 4.59
N MET A 70 3.24 3.15 5.02
CA MET A 70 2.38 4.28 5.35
C MET A 70 1.64 4.81 4.13
N LYS A 71 2.28 4.86 2.96
CA LYS A 71 1.61 5.25 1.73
C LYS A 71 0.41 4.37 1.38
N ILE A 72 0.51 3.06 1.59
CA ILE A 72 -0.62 2.13 1.41
C ILE A 72 -1.76 2.46 2.39
N VAL A 73 -1.44 2.77 3.65
CA VAL A 73 -2.41 3.16 4.68
C VAL A 73 -3.10 4.47 4.30
N GLU A 74 -2.34 5.50 3.91
CA GLU A 74 -2.85 6.82 3.50
C GLU A 74 -3.79 6.74 2.28
N MET A 75 -3.53 5.83 1.35
CA MET A 75 -4.41 5.57 0.21
C MET A 75 -5.66 4.75 0.57
N GLY A 76 -5.85 4.37 1.84
CA GLY A 76 -6.99 3.56 2.29
C GLY A 76 -6.81 2.05 2.12
N GLY A 77 -5.66 1.60 1.62
CA GLY A 77 -5.39 0.18 1.36
C GLY A 77 -5.50 -0.70 2.61
N GLY A 78 -5.13 -0.18 3.79
CA GLY A 78 -5.31 -0.89 5.06
C GLY A 78 -6.78 -1.22 5.36
N GLN A 79 -7.67 -0.21 5.27
CA GLN A 79 -9.11 -0.39 5.49
C GLN A 79 -9.72 -1.30 4.42
N ASP A 80 -9.33 -1.15 3.16
CA ASP A 80 -9.84 -1.98 2.06
C ASP A 80 -9.43 -3.45 2.19
N LEU A 81 -8.22 -3.73 2.70
CA LEU A 81 -7.78 -5.09 3.03
C LEU A 81 -8.58 -5.70 4.18
N LEU A 82 -8.90 -4.91 5.22
CA LEU A 82 -9.78 -5.37 6.30
C LEU A 82 -11.20 -5.66 5.79
N ASN A 83 -11.74 -4.79 4.93
CA ASN A 83 -13.03 -5.00 4.29
C ASN A 83 -13.03 -6.25 3.39
N MET A 84 -11.94 -6.47 2.65
CA MET A 84 -11.73 -7.68 1.84
C MET A 84 -11.71 -8.93 2.72
N LEU A 85 -11.06 -8.88 3.88
CA LEU A 85 -11.00 -9.99 4.83
C LEU A 85 -12.37 -10.33 5.42
N VAL A 86 -13.15 -9.33 5.82
CA VAL A 86 -14.53 -9.51 6.31
C VAL A 86 -15.44 -10.11 5.23
N ALA A 87 -15.28 -9.68 3.98
CA ALA A 87 -16.15 -10.10 2.87
C ALA A 87 -15.71 -11.41 2.19
N ALA A 88 -14.56 -11.97 2.55
CA ALA A 88 -14.00 -13.15 1.91
C ALA A 88 -14.88 -14.38 2.16
N LYS A 89 -15.09 -15.19 1.11
CA LYS A 89 -15.87 -16.43 1.15
C LYS A 89 -15.01 -17.68 0.99
N ASP A 90 -13.70 -17.49 0.79
CA ASP A 90 -12.73 -18.54 0.51
C ASP A 90 -11.38 -18.21 1.14
N ASP A 91 -10.66 -19.24 1.56
CA ASP A 91 -9.38 -19.12 2.27
C ASP A 91 -8.31 -18.44 1.43
N ARG A 92 -8.33 -18.61 0.10
CA ARG A 92 -7.34 -18.00 -0.78
C ARG A 92 -7.48 -16.47 -0.80
N THR A 93 -8.70 -15.96 -0.74
CA THR A 93 -8.96 -14.52 -0.59
C THR A 93 -8.57 -14.02 0.80
N CYS A 94 -8.92 -14.74 1.87
CA CYS A 94 -8.50 -14.41 3.24
C CYS A 94 -6.97 -14.33 3.36
N LYS A 95 -6.28 -15.32 2.80
CA LYS A 95 -4.82 -15.45 2.87
C LYS A 95 -4.09 -14.31 2.20
N GLU A 96 -4.48 -13.89 0.99
CA GLU A 96 -3.84 -12.75 0.32
C GLU A 96 -4.08 -11.44 1.09
N ALA A 97 -5.28 -11.24 1.67
CA ALA A 97 -5.55 -10.08 2.50
C ALA A 97 -4.69 -10.07 3.77
N LEU A 98 -4.64 -11.19 4.50
CA LEU A 98 -3.82 -11.35 5.71
C LEU A 98 -2.33 -11.17 5.43
N LYS A 99 -1.83 -11.74 4.32
CA LYS A 99 -0.44 -11.60 3.89
C LYS A 99 -0.07 -10.13 3.64
N ALA A 100 -0.95 -9.37 2.98
CA ALA A 100 -0.73 -7.95 2.76
C ALA A 100 -0.76 -7.15 4.07
N LEU A 101 -1.70 -7.46 4.98
CA LEU A 101 -1.77 -6.84 6.30
C LEU A 101 -0.51 -7.12 7.13
N VAL A 102 0.01 -8.36 7.11
CA VAL A 102 1.29 -8.72 7.76
C VAL A 102 2.42 -7.85 7.20
N ALA A 103 2.53 -7.77 5.87
CA ALA A 103 3.56 -6.96 5.22
C ALA A 103 3.47 -5.48 5.61
N ILE A 104 2.26 -4.91 5.68
CA ILE A 104 2.06 -3.52 6.11
C ILE A 104 2.45 -3.34 7.59
N SER A 105 2.03 -4.26 8.46
CA SER A 105 2.16 -4.17 9.93
C SER A 105 3.59 -4.22 10.47
N ALA A 106 4.60 -4.56 9.66
CA ALA A 106 5.98 -4.52 10.15
C ALA A 106 6.55 -3.08 10.31
N SER A 107 5.81 -2.05 9.87
CA SER A 107 6.02 -0.66 10.32
C SER A 107 5.17 -0.42 11.58
N ASP A 108 5.76 0.20 12.60
CA ASP A 108 5.07 0.56 13.85
C ASP A 108 3.88 1.50 13.61
N GLU A 109 4.08 2.54 12.79
CA GLU A 109 3.06 3.55 12.50
C GLU A 109 1.91 2.96 11.67
N ALA A 110 2.24 2.14 10.67
CA ALA A 110 1.23 1.47 9.86
C ALA A 110 0.45 0.46 10.69
N ALA A 111 1.09 -0.27 11.61
CA ALA A 111 0.43 -1.17 12.55
C ALA A 111 -0.54 -0.42 13.48
N ARG A 112 -0.15 0.74 14.02
CA ARG A 112 -1.06 1.58 14.83
C ARG A 112 -2.27 2.06 14.03
N SER A 113 -2.06 2.42 12.77
CA SER A 113 -3.15 2.84 11.87
C SER A 113 -4.11 1.68 11.57
N LEU A 114 -3.60 0.48 11.31
CA LEU A 114 -4.41 -0.73 11.16
C LEU A 114 -5.20 -1.05 12.45
N HIS A 115 -4.57 -0.89 13.61
CA HIS A 115 -5.25 -1.07 14.90
C HIS A 115 -6.41 -0.09 15.06
N GLN A 116 -6.19 1.20 14.77
CA GLN A 116 -7.24 2.23 14.80
C GLN A 116 -8.39 1.92 13.81
N ALA A 117 -8.10 1.28 12.69
CA ALA A 117 -9.09 0.78 11.74
C ALA A 117 -9.83 -0.50 12.20
N GLY A 118 -9.61 -0.96 13.43
CA GLY A 118 -10.29 -2.12 14.00
C GLY A 118 -9.69 -3.48 13.63
N ALA A 119 -8.44 -3.52 13.16
CA ALA A 119 -7.82 -4.75 12.67
C ALA A 119 -7.87 -5.92 13.67
N ILE A 120 -7.67 -5.68 14.98
CA ILE A 120 -7.71 -6.74 15.99
C ILE A 120 -9.06 -7.46 16.00
N SER A 121 -10.17 -6.71 15.95
CA SER A 121 -11.51 -7.28 15.96
C SER A 121 -11.74 -8.14 14.70
N VAL A 122 -11.41 -7.58 13.54
CA VAL A 122 -11.57 -8.25 12.24
C VAL A 122 -10.75 -9.54 12.15
N ILE A 123 -9.48 -9.52 12.58
CA ILE A 123 -8.59 -10.69 12.52
C ILE A 123 -9.07 -11.78 13.49
N LYS A 124 -9.56 -11.42 14.68
CA LYS A 124 -10.14 -12.38 15.62
C LYS A 124 -11.44 -12.99 15.11
N SER A 125 -12.27 -12.23 14.41
CA SER A 125 -13.53 -12.73 13.84
C SER A 125 -13.36 -13.53 12.55
N THR A 126 -12.19 -13.41 11.90
CA THR A 126 -11.89 -14.21 10.70
C THR A 126 -11.88 -15.69 11.09
N PRO A 127 -12.58 -16.59 10.38
CA PRO A 127 -12.53 -18.02 10.66
C PRO A 127 -11.11 -18.59 10.61
N ASP A 128 -10.87 -19.66 11.36
CA ASP A 128 -9.66 -20.47 11.20
C ASP A 128 -9.86 -21.42 10.02
N SER A 129 -8.83 -21.57 9.18
CA SER A 129 -8.81 -22.61 8.15
C SER A 129 -8.21 -23.86 8.75
N VAL A 130 -8.86 -25.01 8.55
CA VAL A 130 -8.36 -26.32 9.01
C VAL A 130 -7.24 -26.82 8.09
N GLU A 131 -7.25 -26.39 6.83
CA GLU A 131 -6.35 -26.87 5.78
C GLU A 131 -5.19 -25.90 5.46
N ASP A 132 -5.30 -24.60 5.77
CA ASP A 132 -4.27 -23.60 5.43
C ASP A 132 -3.45 -23.12 6.65
N ALA A 133 -2.32 -23.78 6.88
CA ALA A 133 -1.38 -23.45 7.95
C ALA A 133 -0.75 -22.05 7.80
N GLU A 134 -0.60 -21.53 6.57
CA GLU A 134 -0.04 -20.19 6.35
C GLU A 134 -1.03 -19.10 6.80
N LEU A 135 -2.32 -19.30 6.54
CA LEU A 135 -3.39 -18.42 7.01
C LEU A 135 -3.34 -18.25 8.54
N MET A 136 -3.23 -19.36 9.26
CA MET A 136 -3.12 -19.38 10.72
C MET A 136 -1.84 -18.69 11.21
N SER A 137 -0.73 -18.87 10.50
CA SER A 137 0.53 -18.19 10.79
C SER A 137 0.41 -16.66 10.64
N TYR A 138 -0.25 -16.18 9.58
CA TYR A 138 -0.45 -14.74 9.36
C TYR A 138 -1.33 -14.11 10.44
N LYS A 139 -2.45 -14.75 10.82
CA LYS A 139 -3.31 -14.26 11.91
C LYS A 139 -2.53 -14.14 13.21
N SER A 140 -1.80 -15.21 13.57
CA SER A 140 -1.01 -15.24 14.81
C SER A 140 0.08 -14.16 14.80
N SER A 141 0.76 -13.98 13.66
CA SER A 141 1.80 -12.96 13.50
C SER A 141 1.26 -11.54 13.67
N LEU A 142 0.08 -11.24 13.10
CA LEU A 142 -0.56 -9.93 13.27
C LEU A 142 -0.99 -9.67 14.72
N LEU A 143 -1.63 -10.65 15.37
CA LEU A 143 -2.06 -10.50 16.76
C LEU A 143 -0.86 -10.33 17.69
N LYS A 144 0.21 -11.09 17.47
CA LYS A 144 1.48 -10.92 18.18
C LYS A 144 2.06 -9.52 17.97
N ARG A 145 2.09 -9.05 16.72
CA ARG A 145 2.59 -7.71 16.38
C ARG A 145 1.84 -6.60 17.11
N PHE A 146 0.51 -6.68 17.16
CA PHE A 146 -0.29 -5.69 17.90
C PHE A 146 -0.06 -5.77 19.41
N HIS A 147 0.11 -6.98 19.96
CA HIS A 147 0.47 -7.17 21.37
C HIS A 147 1.85 -6.57 21.70
N GLU A 148 2.87 -6.81 20.86
CA GLU A 148 4.22 -6.26 21.03
C GLU A 148 4.25 -4.73 21.06
N LEU A 149 3.33 -4.08 20.35
CA LEU A 149 3.15 -2.62 20.37
C LEU A 149 2.29 -2.11 21.53
N ASN A 150 1.91 -2.98 22.47
CA ASN A 150 0.97 -2.71 23.56
C ASN A 150 -0.37 -2.15 23.08
N LEU A 151 -0.83 -2.57 21.89
CA LEU A 151 -2.13 -2.16 21.32
C LEU A 151 -3.26 -3.06 21.84
N GLY A 152 -3.10 -3.63 23.04
CA GLY A 152 -4.05 -4.54 23.68
C GLY A 152 -5.23 -3.80 24.31
N THR A 153 -6.36 -3.79 23.61
CA THR A 153 -7.75 -3.54 24.05
C THR A 153 -8.07 -2.22 24.77
N SER A 154 -8.73 -1.32 24.04
CA SER A 154 -9.96 -0.66 24.48
C SER A 154 -11.11 -1.09 23.56
#